data_AF-A0A419RUQ5-F1
#
_entry.id   AF-A0A419RUQ5-F1
#
_cell.length_a   1.000
_cell.length_b   1.000
_cell.length_c   1.000
_cell.angle_alpha   90.00
_cell.angle_beta   90.00
_cell.angle_gamma   90.00
#
_symmetry.space_group_name_H-M   'P 1'
#
loop_
_entity.id
_entity.type
_entity.pdbx_description
1 polymer ?
#
loop_
_entity_poly.entity_id
_entity_poly.type
_entity_poly.pdbx_seq_one_letter_code
_entity_poly.pdbx_strand_id
1 'polypeptide(L)'
;MPLSPSVATRIQPYFGHRNRDRLVLSARALRCRPPAFGEGSRWKAMRTLLAQFASREVEGVAVRLMARDGETVLLDTMRVTDGEGFVHFDAALDPAWDLPVHPAWEVVQLEWENSEGPQSVDAHILVPGSKSDLAVISDIDDTIIETGITGGPRNIARNWKRIFAQLPHERIAVPDAQSFYGELGGGDPAPDADGCPHRMRATRRPFFYISSSPWNLFSYLVAFMRGKGLPLGPMKLRDWGLSRETFGKSSHGAHKKAALDSILGMYPEMGFALIGDDTQGDLAAFAHAVARHPGRVAAVFLRKAAGEDFSAEEVEAKAVIEGANVPLWLGATYAEGADFLRALDFTLGGETEQIVRTVEKVETAKEGAEAPATL
;
A
#
# COMPACT_ATOMS: atom_id res chain seq x y z
N MET A 1 28.50 9.20 -19.61
CA MET A 1 29.16 10.42 -19.12
C MET A 1 29.30 10.33 -17.62
N PRO A 2 30.50 10.45 -17.03
CA PRO A 2 30.62 10.61 -15.59
C PRO A 2 30.04 11.99 -15.25
N LEU A 3 28.94 12.03 -14.49
CA LEU A 3 28.29 13.29 -14.12
C LEU A 3 29.02 13.90 -12.92
N SER A 4 29.23 15.22 -13.02
CA SER A 4 29.96 16.10 -12.11
C SER A 4 29.71 15.84 -10.61
N PRO A 5 30.73 15.99 -9.74
CA PRO A 5 30.61 15.95 -8.27
C PRO A 5 29.71 17.03 -7.64
N SER A 6 28.95 17.79 -8.45
CA SER A 6 28.20 18.99 -8.06
C SER A 6 26.68 18.77 -7.90
N VAL A 7 26.19 17.54 -7.74
CA VAL A 7 24.76 17.28 -7.50
C VAL A 7 24.56 16.96 -6.03
N ALA A 8 23.88 17.87 -5.32
CA ALA A 8 23.61 17.73 -3.91
C ALA A 8 22.74 16.50 -3.58
N THR A 9 23.02 15.89 -2.44
CA THR A 9 22.25 14.76 -1.91
C THR A 9 20.88 15.23 -1.43
N ARG A 10 19.84 14.49 -1.80
CA ARG A 10 18.46 14.70 -1.37
C ARG A 10 17.93 13.46 -0.69
N ILE A 11 17.17 13.63 0.38
CA ILE A 11 16.39 12.56 1.00
C ILE A 11 15.00 12.55 0.39
N GLN A 12 14.61 11.41 -0.16
CA GLN A 12 13.25 11.15 -0.61
C GLN A 12 12.52 10.36 0.48
N PRO A 13 11.60 10.98 1.24
CA PRO A 13 10.74 10.26 2.16
C PRO A 13 9.72 9.40 1.40
N TYR A 14 9.47 8.21 1.92
CA TYR A 14 8.31 7.40 1.56
C TYR A 14 7.17 7.64 2.54
N PHE A 15 6.00 7.07 2.27
CA PHE A 15 4.87 7.10 3.19
C PHE A 15 5.12 6.14 4.35
N GLY A 16 5.25 6.69 5.56
CA GLY A 16 5.37 5.93 6.80
C GLY A 16 4.01 5.68 7.43
N HIS A 17 4.00 4.94 8.53
CA HIS A 17 2.81 4.70 9.33
C HIS A 17 3.16 4.43 10.79
N ARG A 18 2.20 4.64 11.69
CA ARG A 18 2.38 4.37 13.12
C ARG A 18 1.16 3.73 13.75
N ASN A 19 1.38 3.13 14.92
CA ASN A 19 0.34 2.84 15.90
C ASN A 19 0.60 3.74 17.14
N ARG A 20 0.13 3.34 18.33
CA ARG A 20 0.36 4.11 19.57
C ARG A 20 1.81 4.05 20.05
N ASP A 21 2.47 2.91 19.85
CA ASP A 21 3.71 2.56 20.54
C ASP A 21 4.91 2.53 19.58
N ARG A 22 4.67 2.62 18.27
CA ARG A 22 5.70 2.44 17.25
C ARG A 22 5.41 3.24 16.00
N LEU A 23 6.45 3.84 15.43
CA LEU A 23 6.45 4.54 14.14
C LEU A 23 7.44 3.90 13.19
N VAL A 24 6.98 3.62 11.97
CA VAL A 24 7.82 3.10 10.88
C VAL A 24 7.83 4.11 9.74
N LEU A 25 9.04 4.50 9.32
CA LEU A 25 9.26 5.37 8.19
C LEU A 25 10.48 4.90 7.42
N SER A 26 10.47 5.04 6.11
CA SER A 26 11.65 4.78 5.29
C SER A 26 11.86 5.94 4.34
N ALA A 27 13.13 6.20 4.03
CA ALA A 27 13.51 7.22 3.07
C ALA A 27 14.74 6.74 2.30
N ARG A 28 15.04 7.44 1.20
CA ARG A 28 16.19 7.10 0.36
C ARG A 28 17.00 8.33 -0.01
N ALA A 29 18.31 8.27 0.19
CA ALA A 29 19.26 9.28 -0.24
C ALA A 29 19.63 9.10 -1.72
N LEU A 30 19.37 10.15 -2.49
CA LEU A 30 19.54 10.18 -3.93
C LEU A 30 20.29 11.44 -4.35
N ARG A 31 21.20 11.32 -5.31
CA ARG A 31 21.73 12.46 -6.08
C ARG A 31 20.81 12.73 -7.27
N CYS A 32 19.94 13.73 -7.12
CA CYS A 32 19.06 14.21 -8.18
C CYS A 32 19.19 15.71 -8.37
N ARG A 33 19.11 16.17 -9.63
CA ARG A 33 18.91 17.60 -9.91
C ARG A 33 17.53 18.05 -9.41
N PRO A 34 17.39 19.30 -8.96
CA PRO A 34 16.09 19.87 -8.61
C PRO A 34 15.10 19.67 -9.76
N PRO A 35 13.83 19.30 -9.47
CA PRO A 35 12.82 19.27 -10.51
C PRO A 35 12.61 20.68 -11.05
N ALA A 36 12.84 20.87 -12.35
CA ALA A 36 12.40 22.07 -13.04
C ALA A 36 10.90 21.93 -13.31
N PHE A 37 10.06 22.28 -12.32
CA PHE A 37 8.62 22.41 -12.52
C PHE A 37 8.37 23.69 -13.31
N GLY A 38 8.37 23.59 -14.64
CA GLY A 38 7.75 24.59 -15.51
C GLY A 38 6.28 24.25 -15.71
N GLU A 39 5.42 25.26 -15.79
CA GLU A 39 4.00 25.14 -16.14
C GLU A 39 3.86 24.27 -17.41
N GLY A 40 3.34 23.05 -17.26
CA GLY A 40 3.29 22.09 -18.35
C GLY A 40 2.38 20.92 -18.06
N SER A 41 1.87 20.31 -19.13
CA SER A 41 0.96 19.16 -19.13
C SER A 41 1.40 18.06 -18.15
N ARG A 42 0.42 17.40 -17.50
CA ARG A 42 0.60 16.29 -16.52
C ARG A 42 1.59 15.23 -17.01
N TRP A 43 1.67 15.01 -18.32
CA TRP A 43 2.62 14.13 -18.99
C TRP A 43 4.09 14.59 -18.95
N LYS A 44 4.34 15.89 -19.00
CA LYS A 44 5.68 16.47 -18.88
C LYS A 44 6.18 16.33 -17.44
N ALA A 45 5.33 16.58 -16.45
CA ALA A 45 5.63 16.32 -15.04
C ALA A 45 5.93 14.84 -14.79
N MET A 46 5.12 13.93 -15.37
CA MET A 46 5.34 12.48 -15.31
C MET A 46 6.70 12.09 -15.91
N ARG A 47 7.06 12.62 -17.09
CA ARG A 47 8.37 12.37 -17.72
C ARG A 47 9.54 12.92 -16.90
N THR A 48 9.37 14.06 -16.23
CA THR A 48 10.39 14.64 -15.35
C THR A 48 10.63 13.77 -14.12
N LEU A 49 9.56 13.24 -13.50
CA LEU A 49 9.67 12.29 -12.38
C LEU A 49 10.36 10.99 -12.81
N LEU A 50 10.08 10.50 -14.03
CA LEU A 50 10.73 9.31 -14.57
C LEU A 50 12.20 9.56 -14.97
N ALA A 51 12.55 10.77 -15.39
CA ALA A 51 13.95 11.13 -15.66
C ALA A 51 14.81 11.15 -14.38
N GLN A 52 14.19 11.29 -13.21
CA GLN A 52 14.87 11.17 -11.90
C GLN A 52 15.21 9.72 -11.53
N PHE A 53 14.72 8.72 -12.29
CA PHE A 53 15.08 7.31 -12.12
C PHE A 53 16.56 7.01 -12.40
N ALA A 54 17.28 7.90 -13.07
CA ALA A 54 18.73 7.85 -13.22
C ALA A 54 19.47 8.51 -12.03
N SER A 55 18.90 8.42 -10.83
CA SER A 55 19.52 8.86 -9.60
C SER A 55 20.65 7.91 -9.22
N ARG A 56 21.70 8.45 -8.60
CA ARG A 56 22.73 7.63 -7.93
C ARG A 56 22.45 7.64 -6.44
N GLU A 57 22.45 6.45 -5.86
CA GLU A 57 22.28 6.19 -4.45
C GLU A 57 23.46 6.77 -3.66
N VAL A 58 23.21 7.20 -2.42
CA VAL A 58 24.25 7.78 -1.55
C VAL A 58 24.24 7.07 -0.21
N GLU A 59 25.30 6.31 0.04
CA GLU A 59 25.60 5.67 1.32
C GLU A 59 26.17 6.67 2.35
N GLY A 60 25.96 6.38 3.63
CA GLY A 60 26.66 7.08 4.71
C GLY A 60 26.08 8.45 5.07
N VAL A 61 24.87 8.76 4.63
CA VAL A 61 24.20 10.03 4.94
C VAL A 61 23.50 9.91 6.30
N ALA A 62 23.90 10.74 7.26
CA ALA A 62 23.19 10.85 8.53
C ALA A 62 21.87 11.59 8.32
N VAL A 63 20.76 10.93 8.66
CA VAL A 63 19.40 11.45 8.56
C VAL A 63 18.77 11.44 9.95
N ARG A 64 18.31 12.60 10.40
CA ARG A 64 17.61 12.79 11.67
C ARG A 64 16.11 12.86 11.41
N LEU A 65 15.35 12.00 12.07
CA LEU A 65 13.89 12.05 12.10
C LEU A 65 13.45 12.83 13.33
N MET A 66 12.71 13.91 13.12
CA MET A 66 12.14 14.75 14.16
C MET A 66 10.62 14.80 14.06
N ALA A 67 9.93 14.55 15.17
CA ALA A 67 8.52 14.86 15.32
C ALA A 67 8.36 15.89 16.44
N ARG A 68 7.51 16.90 16.20
CA ARG A 68 7.28 18.00 17.12
C ARG A 68 5.79 18.27 17.28
N ASP A 69 5.41 18.65 18.49
CA ASP A 69 4.10 19.23 18.79
C ASP A 69 4.32 20.64 19.37
N GLY A 70 4.11 21.65 18.52
CA GLY A 70 4.55 23.02 18.78
C GLY A 70 6.06 23.09 19.02
N GLU A 71 6.45 23.58 20.20
CA GLU A 71 7.85 23.68 20.63
C GLU A 71 8.40 22.37 21.25
N THR A 72 7.53 21.40 21.53
CA THR A 72 7.92 20.15 22.20
C THR A 72 8.43 19.14 21.18
N VAL A 73 9.63 18.62 21.38
CA VAL A 73 10.17 17.50 20.58
C VAL A 73 9.61 16.20 21.14
N LEU A 74 8.83 15.48 20.32
CA LEU A 74 8.22 14.21 20.68
C LEU A 74 9.07 13.00 20.28
N LEU A 75 9.79 13.11 19.16
CA LEU A 75 10.69 12.09 18.67
C LEU A 75 11.92 12.75 18.05
N ASP A 76 13.08 12.20 18.38
CA ASP A 76 14.36 12.59 17.81
C ASP A 76 15.25 11.37 17.69
N THR A 77 15.46 10.89 16.47
CA THR A 77 16.30 9.72 16.22
C THR A 77 17.13 9.93 14.97
N MET A 78 18.39 9.53 15.02
CA MET A 78 19.30 9.59 13.88
C MET A 78 19.61 8.18 13.36
N ARG A 79 19.64 8.05 12.04
CA ARG A 79 20.04 6.84 11.32
C ARG A 79 20.93 7.21 10.16
N VAL A 80 21.65 6.23 9.63
CA VAL A 80 22.56 6.43 8.50
C VAL A 80 22.08 5.60 7.32
N THR A 81 22.21 6.15 6.11
CA THR A 81 21.85 5.42 4.90
C THR A 81 22.80 4.26 4.62
N ASP A 82 22.25 3.13 4.18
CA ASP A 82 23.01 1.95 3.77
C ASP A 82 23.66 2.10 2.38
N GLY A 83 24.29 1.03 1.89
CA GLY A 83 24.96 0.96 0.59
C GLY A 83 24.07 1.25 -0.62
N GLU A 84 22.75 1.13 -0.47
CA GLU A 84 21.74 1.42 -1.50
C GLU A 84 21.04 2.77 -1.28
N GLY A 85 21.52 3.52 -0.30
CA GLY A 85 21.01 4.83 0.09
C GLY A 85 19.71 4.76 0.90
N PHE A 86 19.23 3.59 1.33
CA PHE A 86 18.03 3.51 2.16
C PHE A 86 18.34 3.84 3.61
N VAL A 87 17.39 4.50 4.27
CA VAL A 87 17.36 4.67 5.71
C VAL A 87 16.01 4.21 6.22
N HIS A 88 16.03 3.33 7.21
CA HIS A 88 14.83 2.79 7.84
C HIS A 88 14.75 3.26 9.29
N PHE A 89 13.64 3.90 9.62
CA PHE A 89 13.28 4.30 10.96
C PHE A 89 12.23 3.33 11.49
N ASP A 90 12.57 2.73 12.60
CA ASP A 90 11.72 1.89 13.42
C ASP A 90 11.88 2.40 14.84
N ALA A 91 10.96 3.30 15.23
CA ALA A 91 11.04 4.06 16.47
C ALA A 91 9.94 3.61 17.41
N ALA A 92 10.32 3.19 18.62
CA ALA A 92 9.38 3.06 19.72
C ALA A 92 8.93 4.46 20.17
N LEU A 93 7.63 4.60 20.47
CA LEU A 93 7.01 5.81 20.98
C LEU A 93 6.79 5.62 22.48
N ASP A 94 7.66 6.22 23.28
CA ASP A 94 7.60 6.16 24.75
C ASP A 94 7.71 7.60 25.32
N PRO A 95 6.64 8.15 25.93
CA PRO A 95 5.33 7.53 26.10
C PRO A 95 4.59 7.32 24.76
N ALA A 96 3.65 6.37 24.76
CA ALA A 96 2.81 6.09 23.60
C ALA A 96 2.05 7.34 23.15
N TRP A 97 1.95 7.55 21.83
CA TRP A 97 1.23 8.68 21.26
C TRP A 97 -0.24 8.34 21.05
N ASP A 98 -1.11 9.28 21.37
CA ASP A 98 -2.54 9.10 21.15
C ASP A 98 -2.89 9.00 19.66
N LEU A 99 -3.98 8.29 19.39
CA LEU A 99 -4.53 8.17 18.04
C LEU A 99 -5.61 9.24 17.85
N PRO A 100 -5.66 9.91 16.68
CA PRO A 100 -6.79 10.75 16.32
C PRO A 100 -8.08 9.91 16.26
N VAL A 101 -9.24 10.54 16.33
CA VAL A 101 -10.53 9.82 16.26
C VAL A 101 -10.71 9.10 14.91
N HIS A 102 -10.26 9.74 13.84
CA HIS A 102 -10.33 9.23 12.47
C HIS A 102 -8.93 9.13 11.87
N PRO A 103 -8.73 8.30 10.82
CA PRO A 103 -7.45 8.23 10.15
C PRO A 103 -6.96 9.59 9.68
N ALA A 104 -5.66 9.82 9.78
CA ALA A 104 -5.05 11.10 9.42
C ALA A 104 -3.62 10.91 8.92
N TRP A 105 -3.14 11.90 8.17
CA TRP A 105 -1.72 12.05 7.86
C TRP A 105 -1.08 13.03 8.82
N GLU A 106 -0.11 12.53 9.58
CA GLU A 106 0.80 13.34 10.39
C GLU A 106 2.05 13.68 9.58
N VAL A 107 2.70 14.79 9.94
CA VAL A 107 3.92 15.24 9.29
C VAL A 107 5.05 15.18 10.31
N VAL A 108 6.14 14.56 9.89
CA VAL A 108 7.42 14.52 10.62
C VAL A 108 8.50 15.08 9.71
N GLN A 109 9.58 15.59 10.28
CA GLN A 109 10.68 16.19 9.53
C GLN A 109 11.86 15.24 9.44
N LEU A 110 12.43 15.12 8.24
CA LEU A 110 13.70 14.47 8.01
C LEU A 110 14.75 15.54 7.73
N GLU A 111 15.77 15.63 8.59
CA GLU A 111 16.88 16.57 8.48
C GLU A 111 18.16 15.85 8.09
N TRP A 112 18.96 16.44 7.20
CA TRP A 112 20.29 15.94 6.83
C TRP A 112 21.19 17.09 6.43
N GLU A 113 22.50 16.83 6.35
CA GLU A 113 23.47 17.81 5.85
C GLU A 113 23.97 17.41 4.47
N ASN A 114 24.18 18.39 3.60
CA ASN A 114 24.84 18.19 2.31
C ASN A 114 25.77 19.37 1.99
N SER A 115 26.35 19.39 0.78
CA SER A 115 27.25 20.46 0.31
C SER A 115 26.62 21.85 0.25
N GLU A 116 25.30 21.97 0.36
CA GLU A 116 24.53 23.22 0.37
C GLU A 116 24.14 23.65 1.80
N GLY A 117 24.54 22.90 2.83
CA GLY A 117 24.24 23.15 4.24
C GLY A 117 23.16 22.23 4.81
N PRO A 118 22.55 22.59 5.97
CA PRO A 118 21.45 21.85 6.56
C PRO A 118 20.23 21.84 5.65
N GLN A 119 19.63 20.67 5.46
CA GLN A 119 18.44 20.43 4.65
C GLN A 119 17.35 19.78 5.49
N SER A 120 16.09 20.03 5.13
CA SER A 120 14.94 19.40 5.76
C SER A 120 13.86 19.09 4.73
N VAL A 121 13.12 17.99 4.93
CA VAL A 121 11.97 17.61 4.11
C VAL A 121 10.88 16.99 4.98
N ASP A 122 9.63 17.32 4.64
CA ASP A 122 8.46 16.75 5.30
C ASP A 122 8.21 15.31 4.83
N ALA A 123 8.06 14.41 5.79
CA ALA A 123 7.64 13.03 5.60
C ALA A 123 6.24 12.83 6.18
N HIS A 124 5.43 12.00 5.52
CA HIS A 124 4.03 11.82 5.85
C HIS A 124 3.82 10.44 6.50
N ILE A 125 3.17 10.43 7.65
CA ILE A 125 2.90 9.24 8.48
C ILE A 125 1.40 9.00 8.51
N LEU A 126 0.95 7.86 7.97
CA LEU A 126 -0.44 7.43 8.07
C LEU A 126 -0.72 6.92 9.48
N VAL A 127 -1.76 7.48 10.10
CA VAL A 127 -2.27 7.03 11.40
C VAL A 127 -3.69 6.49 11.17
N PRO A 128 -4.00 5.26 11.60
CA PRO A 128 -5.31 4.67 11.37
C PRO A 128 -6.42 5.35 12.18
N GLY A 129 -6.11 5.98 13.32
CA GLY A 129 -7.12 6.53 14.22
C GLY A 129 -7.74 5.47 15.16
N SER A 130 -8.44 5.93 16.20
CA SER A 130 -8.94 5.08 17.29
C SER A 130 -10.27 4.40 17.00
N LYS A 131 -11.04 4.88 16.01
CA LYS A 131 -12.30 4.25 15.55
C LYS A 131 -12.14 3.45 14.25
N SER A 132 -10.92 3.05 13.91
CA SER A 132 -10.64 2.31 12.68
C SER A 132 -10.40 0.85 12.98
N ASP A 133 -11.49 0.09 12.87
CA ASP A 133 -11.50 -1.35 13.13
C ASP A 133 -11.17 -2.17 11.87
N LEU A 134 -11.10 -1.52 10.71
CA LEU A 134 -10.85 -2.14 9.41
C LEU A 134 -9.90 -1.28 8.56
N ALA A 135 -8.90 -1.94 7.98
CA ALA A 135 -7.99 -1.38 6.98
C ALA A 135 -8.03 -2.17 5.68
N VAL A 136 -7.47 -1.60 4.63
CA VAL A 136 -7.38 -2.24 3.31
C VAL A 136 -5.91 -2.45 2.94
N ILE A 137 -5.57 -3.66 2.51
CA ILE A 137 -4.28 -3.95 1.89
C ILE A 137 -4.53 -4.32 0.43
N SER A 138 -3.90 -3.58 -0.48
CA SER A 138 -4.07 -3.78 -1.92
C SER A 138 -2.76 -4.09 -2.62
N ASP A 139 -2.75 -5.08 -3.48
CA ASP A 139 -1.71 -5.18 -4.51
C ASP A 139 -1.90 -4.07 -5.56
N ILE A 140 -0.80 -3.58 -6.13
CA ILE A 140 -0.78 -2.61 -7.24
C ILE A 140 -0.31 -3.28 -8.55
N ASP A 141 0.25 -4.49 -8.51
CA ASP A 141 1.15 -5.02 -9.54
C ASP A 141 0.58 -5.09 -10.98
N ASP A 142 -0.67 -5.52 -11.22
CA ASP A 142 -1.07 -5.82 -12.61
C ASP A 142 -1.57 -4.66 -13.44
N THR A 143 -1.86 -3.50 -12.86
CA THR A 143 -2.41 -2.41 -13.69
C THR A 143 -1.31 -1.62 -14.42
N ILE A 144 -0.05 -1.72 -14.00
CA ILE A 144 1.05 -0.89 -14.51
C ILE A 144 2.03 -1.68 -15.37
N ILE A 145 2.19 -2.99 -15.12
CA ILE A 145 3.29 -3.79 -15.69
C ILE A 145 2.88 -4.57 -16.95
N GLU A 146 1.61 -4.96 -17.09
CA GLU A 146 1.17 -5.88 -18.17
C GLU A 146 1.23 -5.30 -19.59
N THR A 147 1.36 -3.98 -19.77
CA THR A 147 1.57 -3.42 -21.12
C THR A 147 3.03 -3.25 -21.52
N GLY A 148 4.01 -3.69 -20.73
CA GLY A 148 5.39 -3.23 -20.95
C GLY A 148 6.58 -4.16 -20.74
N ILE A 149 6.49 -5.31 -20.07
CA ILE A 149 7.74 -5.92 -19.55
C ILE A 149 7.80 -7.45 -19.73
N THR A 150 8.27 -7.88 -20.91
CA THR A 150 9.04 -9.13 -21.04
C THR A 150 10.53 -8.77 -21.16
N GLY A 151 11.23 -8.72 -20.02
CA GLY A 151 12.68 -8.59 -19.99
C GLY A 151 13.18 -7.78 -18.79
N GLY A 152 14.11 -8.35 -18.03
CA GLY A 152 14.58 -7.86 -16.73
C GLY A 152 15.13 -6.42 -16.65
N PRO A 153 15.74 -6.03 -15.52
CA PRO A 153 15.96 -4.63 -15.12
C PRO A 153 16.70 -3.75 -16.14
N ARG A 154 17.66 -4.32 -16.89
CA ARG A 154 18.37 -3.60 -17.98
C ARG A 154 17.51 -3.38 -19.23
N ASN A 155 16.58 -4.29 -19.52
CA ASN A 155 15.63 -4.16 -20.61
C ASN A 155 14.50 -3.19 -20.26
N ILE A 156 14.06 -3.12 -19.00
CA ILE A 156 13.11 -2.11 -18.52
C ILE A 156 13.68 -0.71 -18.76
N ALA A 157 14.91 -0.44 -18.31
CA ALA A 157 15.57 0.84 -18.51
C ALA A 157 15.78 1.20 -20.00
N ARG A 158 16.10 0.21 -20.83
CA ARG A 158 16.37 0.39 -22.27
C ARG A 158 15.11 0.56 -23.12
N ASN A 159 14.04 -0.16 -22.78
CA ASN A 159 12.76 -0.14 -23.51
C ASN A 159 11.77 0.87 -22.96
N TRP A 160 12.13 1.64 -21.92
CA TRP A 160 11.19 2.53 -21.24
C TRP A 160 10.57 3.60 -22.14
N LYS A 161 11.33 4.13 -23.11
CA LYS A 161 10.80 5.04 -24.13
C LYS A 161 9.73 4.39 -25.00
N ARG A 162 9.84 3.10 -25.30
CA ARG A 162 8.91 2.35 -26.14
C ARG A 162 7.67 1.92 -25.35
N ILE A 163 7.83 1.48 -24.10
CA ILE A 163 6.73 1.19 -23.17
C ILE A 163 5.82 2.42 -23.04
N PHE A 164 6.40 3.63 -22.96
CA PHE A 164 5.63 4.86 -22.78
C PHE A 164 5.15 5.49 -24.08
N ALA A 165 5.84 5.28 -25.20
CA ALA A 165 5.38 5.71 -26.52
C ALA A 165 4.23 4.83 -27.06
N GLN A 166 4.12 3.61 -26.56
CA GLN A 166 3.04 2.67 -26.89
C GLN A 166 1.93 2.64 -25.83
N LEU A 167 1.91 3.56 -24.85
CA LEU A 167 0.75 3.72 -23.97
C LEU A 167 -0.41 4.26 -24.81
N PRO A 168 -1.42 3.44 -25.14
CA PRO A 168 -2.62 3.96 -25.74
C PRO A 168 -3.27 4.83 -24.68
N HIS A 169 -3.65 6.06 -25.01
CA HIS A 169 -4.60 6.84 -24.24
C HIS A 169 -6.01 6.19 -24.18
N GLU A 170 -6.13 4.91 -24.51
CA GLU A 170 -7.37 4.22 -24.88
C GLU A 170 -7.44 2.79 -24.33
N ARG A 171 -6.95 2.56 -23.12
CA ARG A 171 -7.50 1.50 -22.27
C ARG A 171 -7.95 2.12 -20.95
N ILE A 172 -9.11 2.76 -21.07
CA ILE A 172 -10.21 2.73 -20.11
C ILE A 172 -9.73 2.97 -18.68
N ALA A 173 -9.89 4.21 -18.21
CA ALA A 173 -10.27 4.40 -16.81
C ALA A 173 -11.31 3.32 -16.52
N VAL A 174 -11.03 2.38 -15.64
CA VAL A 174 -12.09 1.50 -15.14
C VAL A 174 -12.85 2.39 -14.18
N PRO A 175 -13.96 3.06 -14.58
CA PRO A 175 -14.70 3.95 -13.69
C PRO A 175 -15.05 3.26 -12.36
N ASP A 176 -15.15 1.93 -12.40
CA ASP A 176 -15.52 1.09 -11.26
C ASP A 176 -14.43 0.97 -10.19
N ALA A 177 -13.14 1.06 -10.53
CA ALA A 177 -12.07 0.92 -9.53
C ALA A 177 -12.03 2.11 -8.57
N GLN A 178 -12.22 3.34 -9.06
CA GLN A 178 -12.28 4.51 -8.19
C GLN A 178 -13.50 4.44 -7.26
N SER A 179 -14.65 4.01 -7.79
CA SER A 179 -15.86 3.80 -6.98
C SER A 179 -15.67 2.70 -5.94
N PHE A 180 -15.09 1.57 -6.33
CA PHE A 180 -14.81 0.42 -5.46
C PHE A 180 -13.83 0.78 -4.33
N TYR A 181 -12.69 1.40 -4.64
CA TYR A 181 -11.73 1.86 -3.64
C TYR A 181 -12.28 3.00 -2.78
N GLY A 182 -13.17 3.84 -3.33
CA GLY A 182 -13.92 4.85 -2.59
C GLY A 182 -14.87 4.24 -1.56
N GLU A 183 -15.71 3.29 -1.98
CA GLU A 183 -16.64 2.55 -1.10
C GLU A 183 -15.86 1.79 -0.01
N LEU A 184 -14.79 1.09 -0.39
CA LEU A 184 -13.88 0.43 0.56
C LEU A 184 -13.21 1.43 1.50
N GLY A 185 -12.85 2.62 1.04
CA GLY A 185 -12.31 3.69 1.88
C GLY A 185 -13.32 4.35 2.81
N GLY A 186 -14.59 3.94 2.75
CA GLY A 186 -15.68 4.50 3.56
C GLY A 186 -16.30 5.75 2.96
N GLY A 187 -16.19 5.96 1.64
CA GLY A 187 -16.75 7.09 0.91
C GLY A 187 -15.91 8.37 1.02
N ASP A 188 -16.58 9.52 1.06
CA ASP A 188 -15.89 10.82 1.14
C ASP A 188 -14.92 10.85 2.33
N PRO A 189 -13.70 11.39 2.12
CA PRO A 189 -12.72 11.52 3.20
C PRO A 189 -13.37 12.20 4.39
N ALA A 190 -13.04 11.73 5.60
CA ALA A 190 -13.59 12.28 6.84
C ALA A 190 -13.49 13.82 6.80
N PRO A 191 -14.53 14.56 7.25
CA PRO A 191 -14.48 16.01 7.27
C PRO A 191 -13.21 16.46 7.99
N ASP A 192 -12.53 17.48 7.45
CA ASP A 192 -11.35 18.05 8.09
C ASP A 192 -11.71 18.36 9.53
N ALA A 193 -11.02 17.75 10.49
CA ALA A 193 -11.22 18.10 11.90
C ALA A 193 -10.89 19.58 12.16
N ASP A 194 -10.04 20.20 11.33
CA ASP A 194 -9.42 21.51 11.66
C ASP A 194 -9.27 22.50 10.49
N GLY A 195 -9.88 22.28 9.33
CA GLY A 195 -9.88 23.27 8.24
C GLY A 195 -8.50 23.68 7.67
N CYS A 196 -7.44 22.89 7.90
CA CYS A 196 -6.11 23.16 7.37
C CYS A 196 -5.98 22.76 5.89
N PRO A 197 -5.81 23.72 4.94
CA PRO A 197 -5.86 23.47 3.50
C PRO A 197 -4.64 22.72 2.90
N HIS A 198 -3.70 22.26 3.74
CA HIS A 198 -2.43 21.66 3.30
C HIS A 198 -2.19 20.22 3.79
N ARG A 199 -3.13 19.60 4.52
CA ARG A 199 -2.97 18.21 4.98
C ARG A 199 -3.41 17.24 3.88
N MET A 200 -2.59 16.24 3.58
CA MET A 200 -3.05 15.08 2.80
C MET A 200 -4.26 14.48 3.54
N ARG A 201 -5.40 14.34 2.85
CA ARG A 201 -6.60 13.75 3.45
C ARG A 201 -6.49 12.23 3.44
N ALA A 202 -6.74 11.62 4.59
CA ALA A 202 -6.87 10.18 4.72
C ALA A 202 -8.33 9.76 4.45
N THR A 203 -8.51 8.56 3.90
CA THR A 203 -9.80 7.88 3.81
C THR A 203 -10.27 7.47 5.21
N ARG A 204 -11.56 7.13 5.40
CA ARG A 204 -12.10 6.68 6.70
C ARG A 204 -11.54 5.32 7.14
N ARG A 205 -11.07 4.53 6.18
CA ARG A 205 -10.31 3.30 6.43
C ARG A 205 -8.91 3.48 5.84
N PRO A 206 -7.84 3.19 6.59
CA PRO A 206 -6.47 3.35 6.09
C PRO A 206 -6.18 2.33 4.98
N PHE A 207 -5.46 2.78 3.95
CA PHE A 207 -4.97 1.92 2.88
C PHE A 207 -3.49 1.65 3.04
N PHE A 208 -3.11 0.41 2.81
CA PHE A 208 -1.74 -0.05 2.65
C PHE A 208 -1.63 -0.72 1.29
N TYR A 209 -0.44 -0.63 0.70
CA TYR A 209 -0.18 -1.19 -0.61
C TYR A 209 1.02 -2.11 -0.56
N ILE A 210 0.94 -3.24 -1.24
CA ILE A 210 2.04 -4.16 -1.46
C ILE A 210 2.29 -4.21 -2.96
N SER A 211 3.55 -4.27 -3.39
CA SER A 211 3.87 -4.42 -4.81
C SER A 211 5.25 -5.02 -4.99
N SER A 212 5.38 -5.81 -6.04
CA SER A 212 6.62 -6.42 -6.52
C SER A 212 7.48 -5.46 -7.33
N SER A 213 6.94 -4.28 -7.64
CA SER A 213 7.67 -3.17 -8.25
C SER A 213 8.84 -2.73 -7.37
N PRO A 214 9.96 -2.29 -7.97
CA PRO A 214 11.08 -1.76 -7.22
C PRO A 214 10.75 -0.40 -6.59
N TRP A 215 11.38 -0.07 -5.46
CA TRP A 215 11.25 1.24 -4.78
C TRP A 215 11.49 2.46 -5.69
N ASN A 216 12.26 2.30 -6.77
CA ASN A 216 12.48 3.35 -7.76
C ASN A 216 11.19 3.83 -8.46
N LEU A 217 10.12 3.04 -8.43
CA LEU A 217 8.81 3.41 -8.98
C LEU A 217 7.90 4.14 -7.99
N PHE A 218 8.31 4.33 -6.73
CA PHE A 218 7.46 4.97 -5.70
C PHE A 218 6.84 6.30 -6.17
N SER A 219 7.65 7.26 -6.65
CA SER A 219 7.15 8.57 -7.10
C SER A 219 6.15 8.43 -8.25
N TYR A 220 6.38 7.47 -9.14
CA TYR A 220 5.50 7.18 -10.27
C TYR A 220 4.18 6.59 -9.79
N LEU A 221 4.22 5.62 -8.88
CA LEU A 221 3.03 5.00 -8.28
C LEU A 221 2.18 6.05 -7.56
N VAL A 222 2.79 6.90 -6.74
CA VAL A 222 2.08 8.00 -6.06
C VAL A 222 1.43 8.96 -7.07
N ALA A 223 2.15 9.35 -8.13
CA ALA A 223 1.60 10.22 -9.17
C ALA A 223 0.47 9.55 -9.97
N PHE A 224 0.59 8.24 -10.24
CA PHE A 224 -0.44 7.45 -10.90
C PHE A 224 -1.70 7.36 -10.04
N MET A 225 -1.56 7.02 -8.75
CA MET A 225 -2.68 6.91 -7.81
C MET A 225 -3.41 8.24 -7.65
N ARG A 226 -2.68 9.35 -7.45
CA ARG A 226 -3.26 10.70 -7.47
C ARG A 226 -3.97 10.99 -8.79
N GLY A 227 -3.36 10.60 -9.91
CA GLY A 227 -3.92 10.80 -11.24
C GLY A 227 -5.22 10.04 -11.49
N LYS A 228 -5.41 8.92 -10.78
CA LYS A 228 -6.57 8.02 -10.86
C LYS A 228 -7.57 8.19 -9.71
N GLY A 229 -7.31 9.10 -8.77
CA GLY A 229 -8.16 9.29 -7.60
C GLY A 229 -8.15 8.10 -6.63
N LEU A 230 -7.10 7.28 -6.65
CA LEU A 230 -6.93 6.18 -5.71
C LEU A 230 -6.49 6.73 -4.33
N PRO A 231 -6.94 6.13 -3.21
CA PRO A 231 -6.46 6.48 -1.88
C PRO A 231 -4.93 6.41 -1.81
N LEU A 232 -4.32 7.32 -1.05
CA LEU A 232 -2.88 7.22 -0.79
C LEU A 232 -2.65 6.43 0.49
N GLY A 233 -1.55 5.71 0.54
CA GLY A 233 -1.20 4.86 1.67
C GLY A 233 0.27 4.43 1.66
N PRO A 234 0.81 3.99 2.80
CA PRO A 234 2.11 3.35 2.89
C PRO A 234 2.24 2.20 1.89
N MET A 235 3.40 2.11 1.25
CA MET A 235 3.69 1.09 0.23
C MET A 235 4.81 0.18 0.72
N LYS A 236 4.68 -1.13 0.53
CA LYS A 236 5.76 -2.11 0.65
C LYS A 236 6.15 -2.53 -0.75
N LEU A 237 7.23 -1.92 -1.24
CA LEU A 237 7.82 -2.20 -2.55
C LEU A 237 9.02 -3.13 -2.40
N ARG A 238 9.47 -3.73 -3.50
CA ARG A 238 10.67 -4.56 -3.47
C ARG A 238 11.94 -3.73 -3.49
N ASP A 239 12.89 -4.21 -2.72
CA ASP A 239 14.29 -3.86 -2.91
C ASP A 239 14.93 -4.87 -3.86
N TRP A 240 15.44 -4.41 -5.01
CA TRP A 240 16.04 -5.28 -6.02
C TRP A 240 17.57 -5.34 -5.88
N GLY A 241 18.23 -4.45 -5.14
CA GLY A 241 19.69 -4.40 -5.10
C GLY A 241 20.34 -5.49 -4.25
N LEU A 242 19.67 -6.00 -3.23
CA LEU A 242 20.12 -7.16 -2.44
C LEU A 242 19.90 -8.53 -3.11
N SER A 243 19.18 -8.62 -4.23
CA SER A 243 18.68 -9.92 -4.75
C SER A 243 19.34 -10.43 -6.03
N ARG A 244 20.64 -10.19 -6.24
CA ARG A 244 21.37 -10.94 -7.29
C ARG A 244 21.41 -12.45 -7.01
N GLU A 245 21.17 -12.88 -5.77
CA GLU A 245 21.05 -14.29 -5.38
C GLU A 245 19.60 -14.81 -5.37
N THR A 246 18.58 -13.93 -5.38
CA THR A 246 17.16 -14.31 -5.23
C THR A 246 16.36 -14.20 -6.53
N PHE A 247 17.02 -14.32 -7.68
CA PHE A 247 16.39 -14.39 -9.01
C PHE A 247 15.68 -15.74 -9.25
N GLY A 248 14.85 -16.17 -8.29
CA GLY A 248 13.99 -17.34 -8.38
C GLY A 248 12.51 -16.95 -8.31
N LYS A 249 11.65 -17.68 -9.03
CA LYS A 249 10.19 -17.54 -8.96
C LYS A 249 9.65 -17.70 -7.52
N SER A 250 10.40 -18.37 -6.64
CA SER A 250 10.13 -18.54 -5.21
C SER A 250 10.24 -17.25 -4.38
N SER A 251 10.95 -16.22 -4.86
CA SER A 251 11.11 -14.95 -4.15
C SER A 251 9.85 -14.08 -4.18
N HIS A 252 8.94 -14.31 -5.12
CA HIS A 252 7.80 -13.42 -5.31
C HIS A 252 6.81 -13.50 -4.14
N GLY A 253 6.35 -14.71 -3.83
CA GLY A 253 5.42 -14.93 -2.72
C GLY A 253 6.02 -14.62 -1.35
N ALA A 254 7.32 -14.85 -1.15
CA ALA A 254 7.98 -14.59 0.14
C ALA A 254 7.94 -13.11 0.55
N HIS A 255 8.16 -12.19 -0.41
CA HIS A 255 8.10 -10.75 -0.15
C HIS A 255 6.68 -10.30 0.23
N LYS A 256 5.66 -10.74 -0.53
CA LYS A 256 4.25 -10.38 -0.24
C LYS A 256 3.80 -10.94 1.11
N LYS A 257 4.16 -12.19 1.43
CA LYS A 257 3.90 -12.82 2.74
C LYS A 257 4.54 -12.04 3.89
N ALA A 258 5.81 -11.67 3.77
CA ALA A 258 6.51 -10.88 4.79
C ALA A 258 5.92 -9.46 4.95
N ALA A 259 5.51 -8.83 3.84
CA ALA A 259 4.87 -7.53 3.87
C ALA A 259 3.50 -7.58 4.57
N LEU A 260 2.68 -8.60 4.28
CA LEU A 260 1.42 -8.86 4.97
C LEU A 260 1.66 -9.07 6.48
N ASP A 261 2.57 -9.99 6.84
CA ASP A 261 2.90 -10.27 8.24
C ASP A 261 3.37 -9.01 8.99
N SER A 262 4.17 -8.15 8.34
CA SER A 262 4.63 -6.90 8.93
C SER A 262 3.50 -5.89 9.15
N ILE A 263 2.52 -5.79 8.23
CA ILE A 263 1.40 -4.85 8.36
C ILE A 263 0.40 -5.37 9.40
N LEU A 264 0.01 -6.64 9.32
CA LEU A 264 -0.92 -7.26 10.27
C LEU A 264 -0.35 -7.27 11.69
N GLY A 265 0.95 -7.54 11.84
CA GLY A 265 1.63 -7.49 13.14
C GLY A 265 1.77 -6.08 13.73
N MET A 266 1.76 -5.03 12.90
CA MET A 266 1.79 -3.64 13.37
C MET A 266 0.47 -3.22 14.02
N TYR A 267 -0.64 -3.81 13.59
CA TYR A 267 -1.98 -3.46 14.02
C TYR A 267 -2.70 -4.71 14.52
N PRO A 268 -2.44 -5.17 15.76
CA PRO A 268 -2.96 -6.45 16.28
C PRO A 268 -4.47 -6.46 16.57
N GLU A 269 -5.12 -5.29 16.63
CA GLU A 269 -6.57 -5.17 16.89
C GLU A 269 -7.41 -4.89 15.62
N MET A 270 -6.80 -4.42 14.54
CA MET A 270 -7.48 -4.02 13.29
C MET A 270 -7.77 -5.14 12.27
N GLY A 271 -9.00 -5.33 11.81
CA GLY A 271 -9.31 -6.21 10.69
C GLY A 271 -8.74 -5.70 9.35
N PHE A 272 -8.53 -6.60 8.38
CA PHE A 272 -8.02 -6.25 7.06
C PHE A 272 -8.88 -6.83 5.93
N ALA A 273 -9.21 -5.99 4.95
CA ALA A 273 -9.69 -6.42 3.63
C ALA A 273 -8.49 -6.50 2.68
N LEU A 274 -8.31 -7.65 2.03
CA LEU A 274 -7.20 -7.89 1.11
C LEU A 274 -7.71 -7.79 -0.33
N ILE A 275 -7.00 -7.04 -1.17
CA ILE A 275 -7.35 -6.84 -2.59
C ILE A 275 -6.14 -7.19 -3.42
N GLY A 276 -6.33 -8.03 -4.43
CA GLY A 276 -5.28 -8.44 -5.35
C GLY A 276 -5.83 -8.96 -6.67
N ASP A 277 -4.97 -9.57 -7.45
CA ASP A 277 -5.29 -10.19 -8.74
C ASP A 277 -4.76 -11.63 -8.81
N ASP A 278 -5.15 -12.39 -9.83
CA ASP A 278 -4.78 -13.81 -9.96
C ASP A 278 -3.32 -14.03 -10.42
N THR A 279 -2.51 -12.98 -10.59
CA THR A 279 -1.17 -13.17 -11.12
C THR A 279 -0.12 -13.27 -10.03
N GLN A 280 0.81 -14.22 -10.21
CA GLN A 280 2.05 -14.37 -9.43
C GLN A 280 1.94 -14.61 -7.91
N GLY A 281 0.82 -15.15 -7.42
CA GLY A 281 0.76 -15.76 -6.08
C GLY A 281 0.12 -14.93 -4.97
N ASP A 282 -0.70 -13.93 -5.31
CA ASP A 282 -1.53 -13.18 -4.35
C ASP A 282 -2.45 -14.08 -3.54
N LEU A 283 -3.15 -15.01 -4.20
CA LEU A 283 -4.04 -15.94 -3.51
C LEU A 283 -3.29 -16.77 -2.46
N ALA A 284 -2.08 -17.24 -2.78
CA ALA A 284 -1.22 -17.97 -1.85
C ALA A 284 -0.68 -17.07 -0.72
N ALA A 285 -0.42 -15.79 -0.98
CA ALA A 285 -0.02 -14.83 0.05
C ALA A 285 -1.18 -14.48 0.99
N PHE A 286 -2.39 -14.32 0.46
CA PHE A 286 -3.60 -14.06 1.24
C PHE A 286 -4.00 -15.29 2.07
N ALA A 287 -3.93 -16.49 1.51
CA ALA A 287 -4.14 -17.73 2.28
C ALA A 287 -3.13 -17.88 3.43
N HIS A 288 -1.85 -17.53 3.20
CA HIS A 288 -0.84 -17.48 4.26
C HIS A 288 -1.25 -16.48 5.36
N ALA A 289 -1.69 -15.28 5.01
CA ALA A 289 -2.13 -14.28 5.98
C ALA A 289 -3.35 -14.76 6.78
N VAL A 290 -4.35 -15.36 6.12
CA VAL A 290 -5.54 -15.93 6.78
C VAL A 290 -5.15 -17.04 7.75
N ALA A 291 -4.27 -17.97 7.34
CA ALA A 291 -3.85 -19.09 8.19
C ALA A 291 -2.99 -18.63 9.37
N ARG A 292 -2.13 -17.63 9.17
CA ARG A 292 -1.17 -17.15 10.18
C ARG A 292 -1.76 -16.13 11.14
N HIS A 293 -2.81 -15.43 10.72
CA HIS A 293 -3.52 -14.41 11.51
C HIS A 293 -5.04 -14.69 11.52
N PRO A 294 -5.49 -15.78 12.19
CA PRO A 294 -6.90 -16.14 12.23
C PRO A 294 -7.79 -15.01 12.76
N GLY A 295 -8.93 -14.77 12.11
CA GLY A 295 -9.89 -13.72 12.47
C GLY A 295 -9.46 -12.29 12.13
N ARG A 296 -8.28 -12.11 11.52
CA ARG A 296 -7.74 -10.77 11.19
C ARG A 296 -8.06 -10.33 9.77
N VAL A 297 -8.40 -11.27 8.89
CA VAL A 297 -8.80 -10.99 7.50
C VAL A 297 -10.31 -11.02 7.42
N ALA A 298 -10.91 -9.87 7.15
CA ALA A 298 -12.37 -9.70 7.09
C ALA A 298 -12.95 -10.15 5.75
N ALA A 299 -12.21 -9.95 4.66
CA ALA A 299 -12.59 -10.37 3.31
C ALA A 299 -11.38 -10.37 2.38
N VAL A 300 -11.43 -11.19 1.33
CA VAL A 300 -10.44 -11.26 0.26
C VAL A 300 -11.13 -10.99 -1.08
N PHE A 301 -10.57 -10.07 -1.85
CA PHE A 301 -11.01 -9.70 -3.18
C PHE A 301 -9.91 -10.03 -4.18
N LEU A 302 -10.13 -11.02 -5.03
CA LEU A 302 -9.19 -11.39 -6.08
C LEU A 302 -9.81 -11.12 -7.45
N ARG A 303 -9.16 -10.28 -8.25
CA ARG A 303 -9.53 -10.10 -9.64
C ARG A 303 -8.96 -11.24 -10.47
N LYS A 304 -9.83 -12.01 -11.13
CA LYS A 304 -9.44 -13.14 -11.98
C LYS A 304 -9.57 -12.81 -13.46
N ALA A 305 -8.55 -13.10 -14.27
CA ALA A 305 -8.66 -13.01 -15.71
C ALA A 305 -9.59 -14.13 -16.24
N ALA A 306 -10.51 -13.77 -17.14
CA ALA A 306 -11.47 -14.75 -17.68
C ALA A 306 -10.74 -15.79 -18.54
N GLY A 307 -10.85 -17.07 -18.17
CA GLY A 307 -10.40 -18.20 -19.00
C GLY A 307 -9.13 -18.93 -18.52
N GLU A 308 -8.56 -18.56 -17.38
CA GLU A 308 -7.44 -19.31 -16.77
C GLU A 308 -7.93 -20.24 -15.65
N ASP A 309 -7.46 -21.49 -15.65
CA ASP A 309 -7.72 -22.43 -14.56
C ASP A 309 -6.78 -22.15 -13.39
N PHE A 310 -7.27 -22.34 -12.16
CA PHE A 310 -6.43 -22.23 -10.97
C PHE A 310 -5.36 -23.33 -10.98
N SER A 311 -4.14 -22.94 -10.65
CA SER A 311 -3.07 -23.88 -10.32
C SER A 311 -3.40 -24.68 -9.06
N ALA A 312 -2.72 -25.81 -8.85
CA ALA A 312 -2.92 -26.63 -7.65
C ALA A 312 -2.67 -25.85 -6.34
N GLU A 313 -1.68 -24.95 -6.35
CA GLU A 313 -1.36 -24.07 -5.21
C GLU A 313 -2.50 -23.08 -4.92
N GLU A 314 -3.14 -22.55 -5.96
CA GLU A 314 -4.28 -21.63 -5.83
C GLU A 314 -5.55 -22.33 -5.35
N VAL A 315 -5.78 -23.57 -5.78
CA VAL A 315 -6.91 -24.37 -5.28
C VAL A 315 -6.74 -24.65 -3.79
N GLU A 316 -5.53 -25.00 -3.34
CA GLU A 316 -5.22 -25.18 -1.92
C GLU A 316 -5.40 -23.87 -1.14
N ALA A 317 -4.85 -22.77 -1.66
CA ALA A 317 -4.98 -21.46 -1.05
C ALA A 317 -6.45 -21.02 -0.90
N LYS A 318 -7.27 -21.25 -1.93
CA LYS A 318 -8.72 -21.02 -1.87
C LYS A 318 -9.39 -21.84 -0.77
N ALA A 319 -9.07 -23.13 -0.69
CA ALA A 319 -9.62 -24.02 0.33
C ALA A 319 -9.25 -23.58 1.76
N VAL A 320 -8.04 -23.04 1.96
CA VAL A 320 -7.62 -22.46 3.25
C VAL A 320 -8.47 -21.24 3.63
N ILE A 321 -8.69 -20.32 2.68
CA ILE A 321 -9.49 -19.11 2.92
C ILE A 321 -10.95 -19.47 3.22
N GLU A 322 -11.54 -20.34 2.41
CA GLU A 322 -12.92 -20.80 2.58
C GLU A 322 -13.07 -21.60 3.89
N GLY A 323 -12.11 -22.47 4.22
CA GLY A 323 -12.10 -23.25 5.46
C GLY A 323 -11.97 -22.39 6.72
N ALA A 324 -11.42 -21.18 6.61
CA ALA A 324 -11.37 -20.20 7.69
C ALA A 324 -12.66 -19.35 7.79
N ASN A 325 -13.69 -19.63 6.98
CA ASN A 325 -14.93 -18.85 6.86
C ASN A 325 -14.70 -17.38 6.49
N VAL A 326 -13.60 -17.08 5.77
CA VAL A 326 -13.32 -15.73 5.28
C VAL A 326 -14.04 -15.54 3.94
N PRO A 327 -14.87 -14.49 3.78
CA PRO A 327 -15.49 -14.17 2.51
C PRO A 327 -14.45 -13.97 1.41
N LEU A 328 -14.53 -14.80 0.37
CA LEU A 328 -13.66 -14.74 -0.81
C LEU A 328 -14.47 -14.36 -2.03
N TRP A 329 -14.14 -13.23 -2.63
CA TRP A 329 -14.68 -12.81 -3.91
C TRP A 329 -13.69 -13.08 -5.04
N LEU A 330 -14.18 -13.71 -6.10
CA LEU A 330 -13.45 -14.01 -7.33
C LEU A 330 -14.28 -13.46 -8.50
N GLY A 331 -13.81 -12.42 -9.18
CA GLY A 331 -14.53 -11.86 -10.31
C GLY A 331 -13.62 -11.15 -11.31
N ALA A 332 -14.15 -10.90 -12.51
CA ALA A 332 -13.39 -10.30 -13.60
C ALA A 332 -13.38 -8.77 -13.54
N THR A 333 -14.36 -8.16 -12.85
CA THR A 333 -14.56 -6.70 -12.83
C THR A 333 -14.78 -6.15 -11.44
N TYR A 334 -14.33 -4.91 -11.20
CA TYR A 334 -14.55 -4.21 -9.92
C TYR A 334 -16.03 -3.86 -9.68
N ALA A 335 -16.87 -3.83 -10.74
CA ALA A 335 -18.31 -3.61 -10.61
C ALA A 335 -19.00 -4.76 -9.86
N GLU A 336 -18.69 -6.01 -10.24
CA GLU A 336 -19.14 -7.21 -9.52
C GLU A 336 -18.61 -7.25 -8.08
N GLY A 337 -17.41 -6.71 -7.85
CA GLY A 337 -16.83 -6.56 -6.52
C GLY A 337 -17.58 -5.54 -5.66
N ALA A 338 -18.03 -4.43 -6.24
CA ALA A 338 -18.84 -3.43 -5.52
C ALA A 338 -20.21 -3.99 -5.12
N ASP A 339 -20.83 -4.80 -5.97
CA ASP A 339 -22.07 -5.49 -5.61
C ASP A 339 -21.84 -6.50 -4.47
N PHE A 340 -20.70 -7.19 -4.46
CA PHE A 340 -20.32 -8.06 -3.34
C PHE A 340 -20.06 -7.28 -2.05
N LEU A 341 -19.42 -6.10 -2.11
CA LEU A 341 -19.25 -5.22 -0.94
C LEU A 341 -20.61 -4.81 -0.35
N ARG A 342 -21.57 -4.45 -1.20
CA ARG A 342 -22.93 -4.12 -0.77
C ARG A 342 -23.64 -5.31 -0.16
N ALA A 343 -23.45 -6.50 -0.71
CA ALA A 343 -24.01 -7.74 -0.17
C ALA A 343 -23.40 -8.13 1.19
N LEU A 344 -22.14 -7.80 1.44
CA LEU A 344 -21.46 -7.99 2.73
C LEU A 344 -21.68 -6.83 3.73
N ASP A 345 -22.55 -5.88 3.40
CA ASP A 345 -22.81 -4.67 4.19
C ASP A 345 -21.56 -3.85 4.54
N PHE A 346 -20.56 -3.80 3.64
CA PHE A 346 -19.39 -2.92 3.78
C PHE A 346 -19.73 -1.41 3.65
N THR A 347 -21.02 -1.07 3.57
CA THR A 347 -21.55 0.25 3.25
C THR A 347 -21.37 1.26 4.39
N LEU A 348 -21.47 2.55 4.03
CA LEU A 348 -21.44 3.69 4.95
C LEU A 348 -22.55 3.56 6.00
N GLY A 349 -22.17 3.13 7.22
CA GLY A 349 -23.06 3.10 8.39
C GLY A 349 -23.38 1.72 8.95
N GLY A 350 -22.86 0.65 8.36
CA GLY A 350 -22.89 -0.69 8.95
C GLY A 350 -21.81 -0.82 10.01
N GLU A 351 -22.13 -0.45 11.26
CA GLU A 351 -21.39 -0.93 12.42
C GLU A 351 -21.26 -2.44 12.30
N THR A 352 -20.07 -2.95 12.62
CA THR A 352 -19.62 -4.34 12.45
C THR A 352 -20.34 -5.31 13.41
N GLU A 353 -21.67 -5.21 13.52
CA GLU A 353 -22.54 -6.02 14.39
C GLU A 353 -23.51 -6.93 13.63
N GLN A 354 -23.68 -6.84 12.31
CA GLN A 354 -24.64 -7.69 11.60
C GLN A 354 -24.08 -9.01 11.02
N ILE A 355 -22.78 -9.25 11.10
CA ILE A 355 -22.19 -10.52 10.66
C ILE A 355 -22.45 -11.65 11.68
N VAL A 356 -22.66 -11.34 12.96
CA VAL A 356 -23.00 -12.35 13.98
C VAL A 356 -24.48 -12.78 13.89
N ARG A 357 -25.39 -11.91 13.46
CA ARG A 357 -26.84 -12.24 13.40
C ARG A 357 -27.28 -13.04 12.18
N THR A 358 -26.52 -12.99 11.09
CA THR A 358 -26.88 -13.72 9.86
C THR A 358 -26.49 -15.19 9.95
N VAL A 359 -25.44 -15.53 10.72
CA VAL A 359 -25.04 -16.93 10.96
C VAL A 359 -26.01 -17.61 11.93
N GLU A 360 -26.45 -16.94 13.01
CA GLU A 360 -27.41 -17.51 13.97
C GLU A 360 -28.82 -17.73 13.39
N LYS A 361 -29.26 -16.90 12.42
CA LYS A 361 -30.57 -17.07 11.76
C LYS A 361 -30.62 -18.24 10.77
N VAL A 362 -29.49 -18.64 10.19
CA VAL A 362 -29.42 -19.77 9.26
C VAL A 362 -29.32 -21.09 10.02
N GLU A 363 -28.66 -21.11 11.18
CA GLU A 363 -28.61 -22.30 12.05
C GLU A 363 -29.96 -22.59 12.73
N THR A 364 -30.64 -21.56 13.25
CA THR A 364 -31.97 -21.73 13.87
C THR A 364 -33.07 -22.15 12.87
N ALA A 365 -32.93 -21.79 11.59
CA ALA A 365 -33.85 -22.23 10.54
C ALA A 365 -33.63 -23.69 10.10
N LYS A 366 -32.41 -24.23 10.25
CA LYS A 366 -32.10 -25.64 9.96
C LYS A 366 -32.51 -26.57 11.10
N GLU A 367 -32.34 -26.17 12.36
CA GLU A 367 -32.74 -26.98 13.52
C GLU A 367 -34.27 -27.13 13.65
N GLY A 368 -35.06 -26.17 13.15
CA GLY A 368 -36.53 -26.24 13.17
C GLY A 368 -37.15 -27.15 12.11
N ALA A 369 -36.39 -27.60 11.11
CA ALA A 369 -36.91 -28.35 9.96
C ALA A 369 -36.74 -29.88 10.08
N GLU A 370 -36.02 -30.38 11.09
CA GLU A 370 -35.62 -31.79 11.20
C GLU A 370 -36.25 -32.56 12.38
N ALA A 371 -37.40 -32.11 12.89
CA ALA A 371 -38.20 -32.90 13.85
C ALA A 371 -39.29 -33.73 13.12
N PRO A 372 -39.22 -35.08 13.12
CA PRO A 372 -40.24 -35.91 12.49
C PRO A 372 -41.41 -36.15 13.46
N ALA A 373 -42.62 -35.80 13.03
CA ALA A 373 -43.84 -36.25 13.71
C ALA A 373 -44.11 -37.72 13.35
N THR A 374 -43.75 -38.60 14.28
CA THR A 374 -44.25 -39.98 14.33
C THR A 374 -45.58 -39.96 15.09
N LEU A 375 -46.68 -40.30 14.40
CA LEU A 375 -47.79 -41.19 14.79
C LEU A 375 -49.00 -40.99 13.89
#